data_AF-A0A9K3KI77-F1
#
_entry.id   AF-A0A9K3KI77-F1
#
_cell.length_a   1.000
_cell.length_b   1.000
_cell.length_c   1.000
_cell.angle_alpha   90.00
_cell.angle_beta   90.00
_cell.angle_gamma   90.00
#
_symmetry.space_group_name_H-M   'P 1'
#
loop_
_entity.id
_entity.type
_entity.pdbx_description
1 polymer ?
#
loop_
_entity_poly.entity_id
_entity_poly.type
_entity_poly.pdbx_seq_one_letter_code
_entity_poly.pdbx_strand_id
1 'polypeptide(L)'
;MNRFGAINNEACSLLDSAEYGTAVGLFKEALTVLQTEISGSDSNHELFSERTKLCVPRIQNSSTSFFFHQQTEHFGPWIYAQPLRISPDESDVSNSHVFAVTFNMALACHLLATEFEDDSVGNYARQYFYKAKKLYQLPLKLIQESTSNFTSLMEEDLFLFAAVLNNISHVHSSLEEIECMMVYRHQLVKTLFFFIDAGVISHDRTFAFDCFLVNVQDLVCRIYTAGAA
;
A
#
# COMPACT_ATOMS: atom_id res chain seq x y z
N MET A 1 20.98 -0.34 -15.10
CA MET A 1 19.52 -0.20 -14.96
C MET A 1 19.06 -1.32 -14.05
N ASN A 2 18.43 -0.97 -12.94
CA ASN A 2 17.95 -1.92 -11.96
C ASN A 2 16.83 -2.79 -12.58
N ARG A 3 17.10 -4.10 -12.72
CA ARG A 3 16.22 -5.02 -13.44
C ARG A 3 14.89 -5.23 -12.70
N PHE A 4 14.91 -5.43 -11.38
CA PHE A 4 13.66 -5.60 -10.62
C PHE A 4 12.83 -4.32 -10.59
N GLY A 5 13.48 -3.15 -10.50
CA GLY A 5 12.81 -1.85 -10.51
C GLY A 5 12.09 -1.60 -11.84
N ALA A 6 12.74 -1.95 -12.96
CA ALA A 6 12.13 -1.89 -14.28
C ALA A 6 10.89 -2.79 -14.39
N ILE A 7 10.99 -4.06 -13.97
CA ILE A 7 9.87 -5.03 -14.00
C ILE A 7 8.73 -4.56 -13.08
N ASN A 8 9.04 -4.07 -11.88
CA ASN A 8 8.04 -3.51 -10.97
C ASN A 8 7.29 -2.33 -11.62
N ASN A 9 7.99 -1.40 -12.24
CA ASN A 9 7.38 -0.21 -12.85
C ASN A 9 6.58 -0.55 -14.12
N GLU A 10 6.97 -1.57 -14.85
CA GLU A 10 6.18 -2.14 -15.95
C GLU A 10 4.87 -2.73 -15.39
N ALA A 11 4.96 -3.57 -14.35
CA ALA A 11 3.79 -4.12 -13.66
C ALA A 11 2.87 -3.04 -13.06
N CYS A 12 3.43 -1.93 -12.57
CA CYS A 12 2.65 -0.76 -12.13
C CYS A 12 1.84 -0.17 -13.28
N SER A 13 2.41 -0.09 -14.48
CA SER A 13 1.72 0.44 -15.66
C SER A 13 0.60 -0.49 -16.14
N LEU A 14 0.74 -1.80 -15.92
CA LEU A 14 -0.33 -2.78 -16.14
C LEU A 14 -1.44 -2.66 -15.10
N LEU A 15 -1.12 -2.39 -13.83
CA LEU A 15 -2.11 -2.05 -12.80
C LEU A 15 -2.92 -0.81 -13.20
N ASP A 16 -2.25 0.24 -13.69
CA ASP A 16 -2.89 1.47 -14.15
C ASP A 16 -3.85 1.22 -15.34
N SER A 17 -3.63 0.13 -16.10
CA SER A 17 -4.43 -0.27 -17.27
C SER A 17 -5.44 -1.39 -16.97
N ALA A 18 -5.68 -1.72 -15.69
CA ALA A 18 -6.55 -2.80 -15.23
C ALA A 18 -6.15 -4.22 -15.71
N GLU A 19 -4.89 -4.44 -16.08
CA GLU A 19 -4.37 -5.77 -16.45
C GLU A 19 -3.83 -6.53 -15.23
N TYR A 20 -4.65 -6.68 -14.19
CA TYR A 20 -4.20 -7.14 -12.87
C TYR A 20 -3.57 -8.54 -12.87
N GLY A 21 -4.13 -9.47 -13.65
CA GLY A 21 -3.60 -10.83 -13.78
C GLY A 21 -2.17 -10.86 -14.31
N THR A 22 -1.91 -10.08 -15.36
CA THR A 22 -0.56 -9.93 -15.97
C THR A 22 0.38 -9.21 -15.01
N ALA A 23 -0.09 -8.15 -14.34
CA ALA A 23 0.68 -7.42 -13.34
C ALA A 23 1.14 -8.34 -12.18
N VAL A 24 0.28 -9.23 -11.67
CA VAL A 24 0.66 -10.22 -10.64
C VAL A 24 1.80 -11.13 -11.12
N GLY A 25 1.82 -11.50 -12.41
CA GLY A 25 2.90 -12.27 -13.01
C GLY A 25 4.24 -11.52 -12.98
N LEU A 26 4.24 -10.26 -13.41
CA LEU A 26 5.44 -9.42 -13.40
C LEU A 26 5.93 -9.10 -11.98
N PHE A 27 5.04 -8.86 -11.01
CA PHE A 27 5.49 -8.66 -9.62
C PHE A 27 6.16 -9.90 -9.03
N LYS A 28 5.70 -11.11 -9.37
CA LYS A 28 6.40 -12.35 -8.98
C LYS A 28 7.77 -12.46 -9.61
N GLU A 29 7.90 -12.06 -10.88
CA GLU A 29 9.20 -12.01 -11.55
C GLU A 29 10.13 -11.00 -10.84
N ALA A 30 9.65 -9.79 -10.55
CA ALA A 30 10.41 -8.78 -9.84
C ALA A 30 10.89 -9.28 -8.46
N LEU A 31 10.04 -9.98 -7.69
CA LEU A 31 10.43 -10.61 -6.41
C LEU A 31 11.49 -11.70 -6.60
N THR A 32 11.40 -12.49 -7.67
CA THR A 32 12.37 -13.56 -7.96
C THR A 32 13.74 -12.98 -8.30
N VAL A 33 13.77 -11.90 -9.09
CA VAL A 33 15.00 -11.15 -9.40
C VAL A 33 15.59 -10.55 -8.12
N LEU A 34 14.77 -9.86 -7.31
CA LEU A 34 15.20 -9.32 -6.02
C LEU A 34 15.81 -10.38 -5.10
N GLN A 35 15.16 -11.55 -4.96
CA GLN A 35 15.65 -12.62 -4.11
C GLN A 35 17.01 -13.17 -4.58
N THR A 36 17.21 -13.25 -5.89
CA THR A 36 18.47 -13.70 -6.49
C THR A 36 19.59 -12.69 -6.22
N GLU A 37 19.30 -11.39 -6.33
CA GLU A 37 20.26 -10.32 -6.07
C GLU A 37 20.63 -10.24 -4.57
N ILE A 38 19.67 -10.46 -3.66
CA ILE A 38 19.93 -10.54 -2.21
C ILE A 38 20.80 -11.75 -1.87
N SER A 39 20.51 -12.92 -2.46
CA SER A 39 21.22 -14.18 -2.14
C SER A 39 22.62 -14.25 -2.73
N GLY A 40 22.92 -13.43 -3.75
CA GLY A 40 24.24 -13.33 -4.38
C GLY A 40 25.17 -12.30 -3.73
N SER A 41 24.69 -11.56 -2.72
CA SER A 41 25.48 -10.56 -2.00
C SER A 41 26.05 -11.14 -0.71
N ASP A 42 27.36 -11.39 -0.67
CA ASP A 42 28.12 -11.86 0.53
C ASP A 42 28.19 -10.82 1.67
N SER A 43 27.38 -9.76 1.62
CA SER A 43 27.34 -8.74 2.65
C SER A 43 26.46 -9.19 3.82
N ASN A 44 27.07 -9.31 5.00
CA ASN A 44 26.38 -9.19 6.29
C ASN A 44 25.56 -7.89 6.27
N HIS A 45 24.32 -7.97 5.81
CA HIS A 45 23.42 -6.83 5.80
C HIS A 45 23.09 -6.49 7.24
N GLU A 46 23.64 -5.37 7.72
CA GLU A 46 23.09 -4.65 8.85
C GLU A 46 21.63 -4.34 8.54
N LEU A 47 20.78 -5.23 9.03
CA LEU A 47 19.35 -5.09 9.10
C LEU A 47 19.03 -3.76 9.81
N PHE A 48 18.34 -2.86 9.09
CA PHE A 48 17.54 -1.74 9.62
C PHE A 48 18.15 -0.32 9.77
N SER A 49 19.21 0.06 9.06
CA SER A 49 19.72 1.45 9.19
C SER A 49 19.25 2.44 8.11
N GLU A 50 19.06 2.02 6.85
CA GLU A 50 18.73 2.97 5.79
C GLU A 50 17.23 3.17 5.64
N ARG A 51 16.77 4.27 6.26
CA ARG A 51 15.43 4.84 6.10
C ARG A 51 15.05 4.95 4.63
N THR A 52 13.91 4.34 4.34
CA THR A 52 13.04 4.44 3.19
C THR A 52 13.28 5.70 2.33
N LYS A 53 14.05 5.57 1.25
CA LYS A 53 13.86 6.42 0.06
C LYS A 53 12.99 5.65 -0.92
N LEU A 54 11.80 5.23 -0.50
CA LEU A 54 10.82 4.83 -1.50
C LEU A 54 10.52 6.07 -2.32
N CYS A 55 10.64 5.99 -3.63
CA CYS A 55 9.99 6.94 -4.51
C CYS A 55 8.47 6.75 -4.38
N VAL A 56 7.89 7.21 -3.26
CA VAL A 56 6.62 7.93 -3.36
C VAL A 56 6.86 8.93 -4.48
N PRO A 57 6.05 8.97 -5.55
CA PRO A 57 6.30 9.85 -6.68
C PRO A 57 6.64 11.24 -6.15
N ARG A 58 7.93 11.60 -6.21
CA ARG A 58 8.35 12.95 -5.89
C ARG A 58 7.63 13.79 -6.91
N ILE A 59 6.86 14.76 -6.42
CA ILE A 59 6.31 15.85 -7.21
C ILE A 59 7.51 16.52 -7.88
N GLN A 60 7.93 16.00 -9.04
CA GLN A 60 8.76 16.74 -9.96
C GLN A 60 7.82 17.76 -10.58
N ASN A 61 8.24 19.01 -10.54
CA ASN A 61 7.55 20.23 -10.94
C ASN A 61 7.18 20.27 -12.45
N SER A 62 6.51 19.24 -12.94
CA SER A 62 5.97 19.16 -14.29
C SER A 62 4.46 18.97 -14.20
N SER A 63 3.74 20.02 -13.84
CA SER A 63 2.37 20.32 -14.32
C SER A 63 1.29 19.22 -14.29
N THR A 64 1.51 18.12 -13.59
CA THR A 64 0.57 17.03 -13.39
C THR A 64 0.58 16.77 -11.90
N SER A 65 -0.49 17.21 -11.26
CA SER A 65 -0.77 17.07 -9.84
C SER A 65 -0.49 15.65 -9.35
N PHE A 66 -0.38 15.51 -8.02
CA PHE A 66 -1.01 14.39 -7.33
C PHE A 66 -2.46 14.28 -7.83
N PHE A 67 -2.67 13.70 -9.00
CA PHE A 67 -3.98 13.27 -9.42
C PHE A 67 -4.23 12.03 -8.56
N PHE A 68 -4.88 12.27 -7.42
CA PHE A 68 -6.13 11.57 -7.18
C PHE A 68 -6.89 11.60 -8.50
N HIS A 69 -6.66 10.60 -9.35
CA HIS A 69 -7.48 10.46 -10.52
C HIS A 69 -8.87 10.24 -9.94
N GLN A 70 -9.77 11.19 -10.22
CA GLN A 70 -11.20 10.98 -10.18
C GLN A 70 -11.54 9.87 -11.19
N GLN A 71 -11.10 8.64 -10.96
CA GLN A 71 -11.83 7.48 -11.44
C GLN A 71 -12.94 7.19 -10.41
N THR A 72 -13.77 8.19 -10.19
CA THR A 72 -14.94 8.19 -9.29
C THR A 72 -16.08 7.29 -9.79
N GLU A 73 -15.90 6.57 -10.90
CA GLU A 73 -16.97 5.75 -11.47
C GLU A 73 -16.78 4.23 -11.30
N HIS A 74 -15.57 3.74 -10.98
CA HIS A 74 -15.34 2.27 -10.85
C HIS A 74 -14.73 1.83 -9.52
N PHE A 75 -14.05 2.72 -8.81
CA PHE A 75 -13.45 2.41 -7.51
C PHE A 75 -13.96 3.45 -6.53
N GLY A 76 -14.76 3.03 -5.55
CA GLY A 76 -15.38 3.87 -4.53
C GLY A 76 -14.42 4.74 -3.68
N PRO A 77 -14.82 5.16 -2.46
CA PRO A 77 -14.10 6.17 -1.67
C PRO A 77 -12.80 5.62 -1.06
N TRP A 78 -11.77 5.36 -1.87
CA TRP A 78 -10.60 4.60 -1.45
C TRP A 78 -9.31 5.42 -1.55
N ILE A 79 -8.43 5.24 -0.55
CA ILE A 79 -7.10 5.84 -0.58
C ILE A 79 -6.05 4.79 -0.94
N TYR A 80 -5.41 5.05 -2.08
CA TYR A 80 -4.30 4.35 -2.74
C TYR A 80 -4.62 2.98 -3.35
N ALA A 81 -5.20 3.05 -4.55
CA ALA A 81 -5.04 2.07 -5.62
C ALA A 81 -3.77 2.32 -6.47
N GLN A 82 -2.91 3.28 -6.10
CA GLN A 82 -1.71 3.57 -6.86
C GLN A 82 -0.54 2.72 -6.38
N PRO A 83 0.15 2.03 -7.30
CA PRO A 83 1.31 1.24 -6.97
C PRO A 83 2.56 2.09 -6.72
N LEU A 84 3.48 1.57 -5.92
CA LEU A 84 4.77 2.16 -5.59
C LEU A 84 5.79 1.91 -6.69
N ARG A 85 6.24 2.97 -7.37
CA ARG A 85 7.28 2.87 -8.40
C ARG A 85 8.67 2.98 -7.76
N ILE A 86 9.62 2.23 -8.30
CA ILE A 86 11.02 2.19 -7.85
C ILE A 86 11.85 3.07 -8.78
N SER A 87 12.79 3.86 -8.24
CA SER A 87 13.58 4.75 -9.10
C SER A 87 14.49 3.94 -10.04
N PRO A 88 14.60 4.29 -11.33
CA PRO A 88 15.55 3.63 -12.23
C PRO A 88 17.01 3.85 -11.84
N ASP A 89 17.28 4.90 -11.06
CA ASP A 89 18.61 5.31 -10.61
C ASP A 89 19.06 4.59 -9.32
N GLU A 90 18.17 3.85 -8.65
CA GLU A 90 18.50 3.07 -7.46
C GLU A 90 19.21 1.78 -7.86
N SER A 91 20.52 1.69 -7.61
CA SER A 91 21.34 0.52 -7.91
C SER A 91 21.30 -0.55 -6.84
N ASP A 92 21.10 -0.16 -5.58
CA ASP A 92 21.32 -1.04 -4.43
C ASP A 92 20.02 -1.66 -3.95
N VAL A 93 20.01 -2.98 -3.78
CA VAL A 93 18.84 -3.66 -3.22
C VAL A 93 18.67 -3.25 -1.76
N SER A 94 17.45 -2.83 -1.39
CA SER A 94 17.11 -2.40 -0.04
C SER A 94 15.80 -3.04 0.40
N ASN A 95 15.55 -3.07 1.70
CA ASN A 95 14.28 -3.55 2.26
C ASN A 95 13.07 -2.78 1.72
N SER A 96 13.28 -1.52 1.33
CA SER A 96 12.25 -0.69 0.72
C SER A 96 11.81 -1.24 -0.65
N HIS A 97 12.73 -1.79 -1.44
CA HIS A 97 12.38 -2.45 -2.71
C HIS A 97 11.53 -3.70 -2.50
N VAL A 98 11.90 -4.54 -1.54
CA VAL A 98 11.11 -5.73 -1.16
C VAL A 98 9.72 -5.32 -0.70
N PHE A 99 9.64 -4.26 0.11
CA PHE A 99 8.38 -3.68 0.54
C PHE A 99 7.52 -3.23 -0.65
N ALA A 100 8.06 -2.43 -1.57
CA ALA A 100 7.33 -1.86 -2.69
C ALA A 100 6.75 -2.96 -3.60
N VAL A 101 7.57 -3.93 -3.99
CA VAL A 101 7.12 -5.02 -4.87
C VAL A 101 6.08 -5.89 -4.16
N THR A 102 6.27 -6.18 -2.87
CA THR A 102 5.29 -6.97 -2.08
C THR A 102 3.95 -6.24 -1.93
N PHE A 103 3.99 -4.95 -1.60
CA PHE A 103 2.80 -4.10 -1.51
C PHE A 103 2.04 -4.05 -2.84
N ASN A 104 2.74 -3.80 -3.95
CA ASN A 104 2.13 -3.75 -5.27
C ASN A 104 1.53 -5.09 -5.69
N MET A 105 2.19 -6.20 -5.35
CA MET A 105 1.64 -7.53 -5.58
C MET A 105 0.37 -7.78 -4.74
N ALA A 106 0.35 -7.30 -3.48
CA ALA A 106 -0.84 -7.37 -2.63
C ALA A 106 -1.99 -6.59 -3.25
N LEU A 107 -1.71 -5.39 -3.75
CA LEU A 107 -2.66 -4.52 -4.43
C LEU A 107 -3.20 -5.16 -5.72
N ALA A 108 -2.34 -5.71 -6.56
CA ALA A 108 -2.77 -6.41 -7.78
C ALA A 108 -3.64 -7.62 -7.48
N CYS A 109 -3.33 -8.39 -6.42
CA CYS A 109 -4.19 -9.49 -5.98
C CYS A 109 -5.52 -9.00 -5.43
N HIS A 110 -5.55 -7.87 -4.73
CA HIS A 110 -6.78 -7.26 -4.21
C HIS A 110 -7.68 -6.81 -5.38
N LEU A 111 -7.16 -6.03 -6.32
CA LEU A 111 -7.93 -5.52 -7.46
C LEU A 111 -8.42 -6.65 -8.39
N LEU A 112 -7.59 -7.66 -8.62
CA LEU A 112 -8.00 -8.85 -9.35
C LEU A 112 -9.12 -9.63 -8.63
N ALA A 113 -9.11 -9.66 -7.30
CA ALA A 113 -10.17 -10.31 -6.54
C ALA A 113 -11.51 -9.58 -6.69
N THR A 114 -11.49 -8.25 -6.69
CA THR A 114 -12.69 -7.43 -6.86
C THR A 114 -13.31 -7.55 -8.25
N GLU A 115 -12.51 -7.76 -9.31
CA GLU A 115 -13.06 -8.05 -10.65
C GLU A 115 -13.85 -9.36 -10.70
N PHE A 116 -13.43 -10.36 -9.91
CA PHE A 116 -14.09 -11.66 -9.85
C PHE A 116 -15.24 -11.73 -8.83
N GLU A 117 -15.53 -10.67 -8.06
CA GLU A 117 -16.66 -10.66 -7.11
C GLU A 117 -18.02 -10.64 -7.82
N ASP A 118 -18.10 -10.01 -9.00
CA ASP A 118 -19.33 -9.94 -9.80
C ASP A 118 -19.59 -11.22 -10.63
N ASP A 119 -18.55 -12.04 -10.83
CA ASP A 119 -18.67 -13.30 -11.52
C ASP A 119 -19.11 -14.41 -10.56
N SER A 120 -19.92 -15.36 -11.04
CA SER A 120 -20.44 -16.53 -10.30
C SER A 120 -19.36 -17.51 -9.76
N VAL A 121 -18.11 -17.07 -9.75
CA VAL A 121 -16.90 -17.83 -9.45
C VAL A 121 -16.26 -17.35 -8.14
N GLY A 122 -17.07 -17.10 -7.10
CA GLY A 122 -16.63 -16.56 -5.80
C GLY A 122 -15.47 -17.30 -5.12
N ASN A 123 -15.20 -18.56 -5.50
CA ASN A 123 -14.02 -19.30 -5.04
C ASN A 123 -12.69 -18.71 -5.54
N TYR A 124 -12.64 -18.10 -6.74
CA TYR A 124 -11.41 -17.50 -7.27
C TYR A 124 -11.14 -16.14 -6.63
N ALA A 125 -12.15 -15.28 -6.51
CA ALA A 125 -12.05 -14.02 -5.78
C ALA A 125 -11.51 -14.24 -4.36
N ARG A 126 -12.09 -15.20 -3.63
CA ARG A 126 -11.67 -15.54 -2.26
C ARG A 126 -10.22 -15.99 -2.18
N GLN A 127 -9.71 -16.75 -3.14
CA GLN A 127 -8.30 -17.15 -3.19
C GLN A 127 -7.36 -15.94 -3.37
N TYR A 128 -7.72 -14.98 -4.20
CA TYR A 128 -6.93 -13.77 -4.41
C TYR A 128 -6.99 -12.84 -3.19
N PHE A 129 -8.14 -12.72 -2.50
CA PHE A 129 -8.21 -12.04 -1.21
C PHE A 129 -7.32 -12.68 -0.15
N TYR A 130 -7.28 -14.02 -0.05
CA TYR A 130 -6.33 -14.69 0.88
C TYR A 130 -4.86 -14.40 0.55
N LYS A 131 -4.51 -14.30 -0.74
CA LYS A 131 -3.16 -13.91 -1.17
C LYS A 131 -2.87 -12.46 -0.79
N ALA A 132 -3.76 -11.54 -1.13
CA ALA A 132 -3.65 -10.12 -0.79
C ALA A 132 -3.50 -9.92 0.73
N LYS A 133 -4.32 -10.60 1.54
CA LYS A 133 -4.22 -10.59 3.01
C LYS A 133 -2.81 -10.93 3.49
N LYS A 134 -2.28 -12.08 3.06
CA LYS A 134 -0.92 -12.52 3.45
C LYS A 134 0.15 -11.52 3.00
N LEU A 135 0.00 -10.99 1.78
CA LEU A 135 0.95 -10.04 1.20
C LEU A 135 0.86 -8.65 1.84
N TYR A 136 -0.28 -8.20 2.35
CA TYR A 136 -0.38 -6.94 3.12
C TYR A 136 0.15 -7.07 4.56
N GLN A 137 0.00 -8.25 5.17
CA GLN A 137 0.49 -8.50 6.54
C GLN A 137 2.02 -8.40 6.65
N LEU A 138 2.76 -8.72 5.59
CA LEU A 138 4.22 -8.67 5.59
C LEU A 138 4.76 -7.21 5.62
N PRO A 139 4.39 -6.32 4.67
CA PRO A 139 4.62 -4.88 4.73
C PRO A 139 4.18 -4.25 6.05
N LEU A 140 3.02 -4.65 6.58
CA LEU A 140 2.52 -4.10 7.84
C LEU A 140 3.44 -4.43 9.02
N LYS A 141 3.92 -5.67 9.12
CA LYS A 141 4.89 -6.07 10.15
C LYS A 141 6.20 -5.30 10.02
N LEU A 142 6.70 -5.14 8.80
CA LEU A 142 7.93 -4.39 8.54
C LEU A 142 7.80 -2.94 8.98
N ILE A 143 6.67 -2.28 8.68
CA ILE A 143 6.42 -0.93 9.18
C ILE A 143 6.36 -0.97 10.71
N GLN A 144 5.54 -1.83 11.31
CA GLN A 144 5.38 -1.92 12.77
C GLN A 144 6.71 -2.11 13.52
N GLU A 145 7.56 -3.01 13.04
CA GLU A 145 8.90 -3.29 13.60
C GLU A 145 9.84 -2.08 13.46
N SER A 146 9.77 -1.36 12.34
CA SER A 146 10.54 -0.13 12.12
C SER A 146 10.01 1.07 12.93
N THR A 147 8.77 1.01 13.43
CA THR A 147 8.04 2.14 14.05
C THR A 147 7.93 2.09 15.57
N SER A 148 8.92 1.55 16.28
CA SER A 148 8.90 1.50 17.76
C SER A 148 8.68 2.86 18.44
N ASN A 149 8.89 3.99 17.73
CA ASN A 149 8.43 5.32 18.10
C ASN A 149 7.75 6.04 16.92
N PHE A 150 6.43 6.24 16.97
CA PHE A 150 5.64 6.96 15.95
C PHE A 150 6.12 8.40 15.69
N THR A 151 6.84 9.02 16.62
CA THR A 151 7.32 10.40 16.53
C THR A 151 8.47 10.62 15.55
N SER A 152 9.12 9.57 15.05
CA SER A 152 10.24 9.68 14.09
C SER A 152 9.88 9.32 12.65
N LEU A 153 8.60 9.00 12.39
CA LEU A 153 8.15 8.62 11.06
C LEU A 153 8.09 9.83 10.13
N MET A 154 8.60 9.66 8.91
CA MET A 154 8.37 10.64 7.86
C MET A 154 6.88 10.59 7.46
N GLU A 155 6.35 11.73 7.03
CA GLU A 155 4.95 11.86 6.60
C GLU A 155 4.55 10.77 5.59
N GLU A 156 5.47 10.42 4.68
CA GLU A 156 5.32 9.39 3.64
C GLU A 156 5.07 7.99 4.19
N ASP A 157 5.82 7.58 5.21
CA ASP A 157 5.70 6.27 5.84
C ASP A 157 4.35 6.12 6.55
N LEU A 158 3.87 7.21 7.17
CA LEU A 158 2.56 7.22 7.84
C LEU A 158 1.41 7.11 6.83
N PHE A 159 1.51 7.78 5.66
CA PHE A 159 0.47 7.71 4.62
C PHE A 159 0.40 6.30 4.04
N LEU A 160 1.57 5.71 3.80
CA LEU A 160 1.68 4.34 3.35
C LEU A 160 1.15 3.36 4.39
N PHE A 161 1.43 3.57 5.67
CA PHE A 161 0.87 2.77 6.76
C PHE A 161 -0.66 2.85 6.81
N ALA A 162 -1.22 4.05 6.71
CA ALA A 162 -2.67 4.26 6.65
C ALA A 162 -3.30 3.57 5.42
N ALA A 163 -2.65 3.63 4.26
CA ALA A 163 -3.10 2.94 3.05
C ALA A 163 -3.11 1.41 3.23
N VAL A 164 -2.04 0.84 3.80
CA VAL A 164 -1.96 -0.60 4.10
C VAL A 164 -3.06 -1.02 5.07
N LEU A 165 -3.29 -0.25 6.15
CA LEU A 165 -4.35 -0.50 7.13
C LEU A 165 -5.75 -0.44 6.51
N ASN A 166 -5.98 0.53 5.61
CA ASN A 166 -7.22 0.61 4.87
C ASN A 166 -7.42 -0.64 4.00
N ASN A 167 -6.45 -0.93 3.12
CA ASN A 167 -6.54 -2.02 2.15
C ASN A 167 -6.68 -3.40 2.82
N ILE A 168 -5.89 -3.67 3.86
CA ILE A 168 -5.99 -4.94 4.59
C ILE A 168 -7.35 -5.07 5.30
N SER A 169 -7.91 -3.98 5.82
CA SER A 169 -9.23 -4.02 6.43
C SER A 169 -10.32 -4.39 5.42
N HIS A 170 -10.22 -3.90 4.18
CA HIS A 170 -11.13 -4.26 3.10
C HIS A 170 -11.03 -5.73 2.73
N VAL A 171 -9.80 -6.23 2.59
CA VAL A 171 -9.59 -7.66 2.34
C VAL A 171 -10.22 -8.51 3.46
N HIS A 172 -10.08 -8.12 4.72
CA HIS A 172 -10.75 -8.82 5.83
C HIS A 172 -12.29 -8.71 5.76
N SER A 173 -12.83 -7.57 5.31
CA SER A 173 -14.26 -7.40 5.08
C SER A 173 -14.78 -8.34 3.99
N SER A 174 -14.11 -8.41 2.83
CA SER A 174 -14.48 -9.31 1.71
C SER A 174 -14.34 -10.79 2.08
N LEU A 175 -13.50 -11.12 3.06
CA LEU A 175 -13.36 -12.48 3.60
C LEU A 175 -14.37 -12.80 4.72
N GLU A 176 -15.24 -11.86 5.08
CA GLU A 176 -16.21 -11.94 6.19
C GLU A 176 -15.53 -12.09 7.58
N GLU A 177 -14.29 -11.63 7.71
CA GLU A 177 -13.51 -11.67 8.94
C GLU A 177 -13.68 -10.37 9.74
N ILE A 178 -14.90 -10.15 10.25
CA ILE A 178 -15.34 -8.88 10.84
C ILE A 178 -14.48 -8.42 12.03
N GLU A 179 -14.10 -9.32 12.93
CA GLU A 179 -13.27 -8.98 14.09
C GLU A 179 -11.89 -8.43 13.67
N CYS A 180 -11.23 -9.12 12.73
CA CYS A 180 -9.95 -8.69 12.17
C CYS A 180 -10.08 -7.35 11.44
N MET A 181 -11.12 -7.20 10.61
CA MET A 181 -11.42 -5.96 9.91
C MET A 181 -11.52 -4.78 10.88
N MET A 182 -12.23 -4.95 12.01
CA MET A 182 -12.40 -3.90 13.01
C MET A 182 -11.08 -3.51 13.70
N VAL A 183 -10.17 -4.48 13.94
CA VAL A 183 -8.83 -4.19 14.49
C VAL A 183 -8.06 -3.23 13.58
N TYR A 184 -7.98 -3.52 12.28
CA TYR A 184 -7.24 -2.67 11.34
C TYR A 184 -7.90 -1.31 11.14
N ARG A 185 -9.24 -1.27 11.11
CA ARG A 185 -9.98 -0.01 11.03
C ARG A 185 -9.76 0.87 12.26
N HIS A 186 -9.72 0.29 13.45
CA HIS A 186 -9.44 1.04 14.67
C HIS A 186 -7.98 1.55 14.70
N GLN A 187 -7.03 0.75 14.21
CA GLN A 187 -5.64 1.19 14.03
C GLN A 187 -5.55 2.33 13.01
N LEU A 188 -6.27 2.23 11.89
CA LEU A 188 -6.35 3.29 10.89
C LEU A 188 -6.83 4.60 11.51
N VAL A 189 -7.97 4.57 12.21
CA VAL A 189 -8.50 5.76 12.89
C VAL A 189 -7.49 6.36 13.87
N LYS A 190 -6.78 5.54 14.65
CA LYS A 190 -5.71 6.00 15.55
C LYS A 190 -4.58 6.68 14.79
N THR A 191 -4.15 6.12 13.66
CA THR A 191 -3.11 6.73 12.80
C THR A 191 -3.58 8.09 12.26
N LEU A 192 -4.85 8.23 11.90
CA LEU A 192 -5.41 9.50 11.41
C LEU A 192 -5.51 10.57 12.49
N PHE A 193 -5.93 10.21 13.70
CA PHE A 193 -5.88 11.15 14.81
C PHE A 193 -4.45 11.58 15.12
N PHE A 194 -3.48 10.65 15.08
CA PHE A 194 -2.08 11.00 15.22
C PHE A 194 -1.61 12.02 14.17
N PHE A 195 -2.00 11.85 12.90
CA PHE A 195 -1.69 12.83 11.85
C PHE A 195 -2.20 14.24 12.15
N ILE A 196 -3.45 14.33 12.63
CA ILE A 196 -4.11 15.60 12.98
C ILE A 196 -3.43 16.23 14.20
N ASP A 197 -3.27 15.47 15.28
CA ASP A 197 -2.76 15.95 16.56
C ASP A 197 -1.28 16.36 16.49
N ALA A 198 -0.48 15.62 15.73
CA ALA A 198 0.94 15.87 15.59
C ALA A 198 1.26 16.96 14.54
N GLY A 199 0.27 17.42 13.76
CA GLY A 199 0.47 18.44 12.73
C GLY A 199 1.52 18.05 11.67
N VAL A 200 1.67 16.75 11.40
CA VAL A 200 2.74 16.18 10.55
C VAL A 200 2.50 16.44 9.06
N ILE A 201 1.32 16.95 8.71
CA ILE A 201 0.88 17.11 7.33
C ILE A 201 1.41 18.41 6.77
N SER A 202 2.26 18.30 5.76
CA SER A 202 2.78 19.46 5.04
C SER A 202 1.65 20.18 4.28
N HIS A 203 1.80 21.48 4.07
CA HIS A 203 0.80 22.30 3.34
C HIS A 203 0.50 21.74 1.94
N ASP A 204 1.51 21.19 1.27
CA ASP A 204 1.39 20.62 -0.08
C ASP A 204 0.60 19.31 -0.10
N ARG A 205 0.38 18.69 1.06
CA ARG A 205 -0.33 17.42 1.22
C ARG A 205 -1.62 17.53 2.01
N THR A 206 -1.98 18.72 2.49
CA THR A 206 -3.27 18.97 3.18
C THR A 206 -4.45 18.55 2.30
N PHE A 207 -4.44 18.91 1.01
CA PHE A 207 -5.51 18.50 0.08
C PHE A 207 -5.62 16.97 -0.04
N ALA A 208 -4.48 16.28 -0.13
CA ALA A 208 -4.45 14.83 -0.21
C ALA A 208 -5.00 14.16 1.06
N PHE A 209 -4.68 14.73 2.21
CA PHE A 209 -5.22 14.28 3.49
C PHE A 209 -6.70 14.59 3.66
N ASP A 210 -7.18 15.74 3.18
CA ASP A 210 -8.61 16.07 3.24
C ASP A 210 -9.42 15.09 2.38
N CYS A 211 -8.96 14.81 1.16
CA CYS A 211 -9.53 13.74 0.33
C CYS A 211 -9.49 12.39 1.04
N PHE A 212 -8.41 12.11 1.79
CA PHE A 212 -8.30 10.91 2.61
C PHE A 212 -9.42 10.85 3.66
N LEU A 213 -9.57 11.90 4.46
CA LEU A 213 -10.55 11.96 5.53
C LEU A 213 -11.98 11.82 5.04
N VAL A 214 -12.33 12.45 3.91
CA VAL A 214 -13.67 12.31 3.29
C VAL A 214 -13.97 10.85 2.95
N ASN A 215 -12.99 10.13 2.43
CA ASN A 215 -13.16 8.75 2.00
C ASN A 215 -13.30 7.76 3.18
N VAL A 216 -12.67 8.07 4.32
CA VAL A 216 -12.81 7.26 5.55
C VAL A 216 -13.83 7.84 6.54
N GLN A 217 -14.57 8.90 6.17
CA GLN A 217 -15.44 9.62 7.11
C GLN A 217 -16.50 8.70 7.72
N ASP A 218 -17.13 7.85 6.90
CA ASP A 218 -18.17 6.92 7.35
C ASP A 218 -17.60 5.90 8.33
N LEU A 219 -16.35 5.51 8.13
CA LEU A 219 -15.65 4.61 9.03
C LEU A 219 -15.36 5.29 10.39
N VAL A 220 -14.82 6.51 10.35
CA VAL A 220 -14.52 7.31 11.54
C VAL A 220 -15.81 7.55 12.34
N CYS A 221 -16.88 7.98 11.66
CA CYS A 221 -18.18 8.22 12.27
C CYS A 221 -18.74 6.95 12.94
N ARG A 222 -18.76 5.80 12.24
CA ARG A 222 -19.29 4.54 12.80
C ARG A 222 -18.53 4.08 14.04
N ILE A 223 -17.19 4.15 14.01
CA ILE A 223 -16.35 3.74 15.15
C ILE A 223 -16.56 4.69 16.34
N TYR A 224 -16.66 5.99 16.09
CA TYR A 224 -16.88 6.98 17.16
C TYR A 224 -18.27 6.83 17.78
N THR A 225 -19.31 6.63 16.97
CA THR A 225 -20.68 6.41 17.48
C THR A 225 -20.82 5.09 18.22
N ALA A 226 -20.07 4.04 17.83
CA ALA A 226 -20.08 2.74 18.51
C ALA A 226 -19.33 2.76 19.86
N GLY A 227 -18.38 3.68 20.05
CA GLY A 227 -17.67 3.88 21.32
C GLY A 227 -18.38 4.83 22.29
N ALA A 228 -19.43 5.52 21.86
CA ALA A 228 -20.22 6.48 22.65
C ALA A 228 -21.53 5.89 23.20
N ALA A 229 -21.85 4.64 22.88
CA ALA A 229 -23.01 3.88 23.36
C ALA A 229 -22.59 2.85 24.42
#